data_AF-A0A968ZGV7-F1
#
_entry.id   AF-A0A968ZGV7-F1
#
_cell.length_a   1.000
_cell.length_b   1.000
_cell.length_c   1.000
_cell.angle_alpha   90.00
_cell.angle_beta   90.00
_cell.angle_gamma   90.00
#
_symmetry.space_group_name_H-M   'P 1'
#
loop_
_entity.id
_entity.type
_entity.pdbx_description
1 polymer ?
#
loop_
_entity_poly.entity_id
_entity_poly.type
_entity_poly.pdbx_seq_one_letter_code
_entity_poly.pdbx_strand_id
1 'polypeptide(L)'
;YGSSTAGGPNFNPGNTVMVVTRISNNQLDLWVNPSSATATPQLTHNKGWSTFEGIGLTSTNASDRPFLMDRIVVGETFQSVVSPTGDPQPGNLPPSVSISSPSNNAIFTSGSNVTISATASDSDGSVSKVEFYQGSTKLGEDTSSPYSYTWSGVPAGSYSLTARSIDNQGAIGTSSEVAITVSSPSGPRDAFSTIQVESFDSQSGIQTNSVGIGYFDAGDWIRYNNVDFGSGAASVEVNIAVDNNYAGDQIEFRLGSTTGTLVGTLTVAGTGGWNAYQVQTATITGASGTHNLYLVGAGGEGIGNVDWFRFVAGGASNTAPSVSISSPSNNATFTSGSNITITPRPAIAMEVYRK
;
A
#
# COMPACT_ATOMS: atom_id res chain seq x y z
N TYR A 1 11.56 12.69 79.47
CA TYR A 1 12.41 12.27 78.35
C TYR A 1 12.43 10.75 78.34
N GLY A 2 11.76 10.15 77.35
CA GLY A 2 11.30 8.76 77.39
C GLY A 2 12.26 7.71 76.86
N SER A 3 11.87 6.46 77.05
CA SER A 3 12.37 5.30 76.29
C SER A 3 11.19 4.41 75.93
N SER A 4 10.88 4.31 74.64
CA SER A 4 10.07 3.22 74.07
C SER A 4 10.94 2.45 73.09
N THR A 5 11.10 1.16 73.36
CA THR A 5 11.67 0.15 72.48
C THR A 5 10.65 -0.26 71.42
N ALA A 6 11.03 -0.21 70.14
CA ALA A 6 10.38 -0.95 69.06
C ALA A 6 11.41 -1.19 67.94
N GLY A 7 11.33 -2.39 67.35
CA GLY A 7 12.41 -3.08 66.62
C GLY A 7 12.94 -2.40 65.35
N GLY A 8 14.25 -2.53 65.16
CA GLY A 8 14.93 -2.32 63.88
C GLY A 8 15.09 -3.65 63.11
N PRO A 9 15.23 -3.61 61.78
CA PRO A 9 15.13 -4.77 60.90
C PRO A 9 16.38 -5.68 60.96
N ASN A 10 16.14 -6.99 60.80
CA ASN A 10 17.16 -8.00 60.56
C ASN A 10 17.89 -7.73 59.23
N PHE A 11 19.22 -7.62 59.26
CA PHE A 11 20.05 -7.53 58.06
C PHE A 11 20.57 -8.91 57.63
N ASN A 12 20.37 -9.23 56.35
CA ASN A 12 20.79 -10.46 55.68
C ASN A 12 22.28 -10.34 55.28
N PRO A 13 23.20 -11.27 55.62
CA PRO A 13 24.66 -11.03 55.57
C PRO A 13 25.31 -11.28 54.20
N GLY A 14 24.65 -10.90 53.10
CA GLY A 14 25.09 -11.22 51.74
C GLY A 14 26.05 -10.23 51.06
N ASN A 15 26.21 -9.01 51.58
CA ASN A 15 27.03 -7.98 50.94
C ASN A 15 28.12 -7.49 51.89
N THR A 16 29.36 -7.49 51.41
CA THR A 16 30.55 -6.98 52.08
C THR A 16 30.28 -5.58 52.66
N VAL A 17 30.29 -5.47 53.98
CA VAL A 17 30.18 -4.17 54.65
C VAL A 17 31.60 -3.63 54.87
N MET A 18 31.92 -2.52 54.19
CA MET A 18 33.09 -1.69 54.55
C MET A 18 32.67 -0.77 55.69
N VAL A 19 33.25 -0.95 56.88
CA VAL A 19 33.09 0.00 57.98
C VAL A 19 34.43 0.71 58.19
N VAL A 20 34.45 2.02 57.95
CA VAL A 20 35.60 2.88 58.26
C VAL A 20 35.43 3.37 59.69
N THR A 21 36.18 2.81 60.63
CA THR A 21 36.21 3.30 62.02
C THR A 21 37.47 4.10 62.27
N ARG A 22 37.32 5.43 62.15
CA ARG A 22 38.26 6.51 62.54
C ARG A 22 39.54 6.69 61.73
N ILE A 23 39.78 7.95 61.38
CA ILE A 23 41.09 8.49 61.03
C ILE A 23 41.55 9.31 62.24
N SER A 24 42.63 8.88 62.89
CA SER A 24 43.39 9.75 63.79
C SER A 24 44.87 9.54 63.49
N ASN A 25 45.61 10.65 63.33
CA ASN A 25 47.05 10.66 63.07
C ASN A 25 47.48 10.00 61.74
N ASN A 26 46.77 10.28 60.64
CA ASN A 26 47.18 9.92 59.27
C ASN A 26 47.38 8.41 59.00
N GLN A 27 46.74 7.55 59.77
CA GLN A 27 46.73 6.10 59.53
C GLN A 27 45.31 5.64 59.19
N LEU A 28 45.21 4.77 58.17
CA LEU A 28 43.97 4.13 57.73
C LEU A 28 43.98 2.68 58.19
N ASP A 29 43.07 2.31 59.09
CA ASP A 29 42.85 0.90 59.46
C ASP A 29 41.66 0.34 58.67
N LEU A 30 41.89 -0.80 58.00
CA LEU A 30 40.89 -1.54 57.24
C LEU A 30 40.61 -2.87 57.95
N TRP A 31 39.36 -3.10 58.36
CA TRP A 31 38.92 -4.42 58.81
C TRP A 31 38.13 -5.13 57.71
N VAL A 32 38.61 -6.31 57.30
CA VAL A 32 37.94 -7.18 56.33
C VAL A 32 37.45 -8.41 57.09
N ASN A 33 36.14 -8.69 57.04
CA ASN A 33 35.58 -9.93 57.58
C ASN A 33 35.74 -11.06 56.53
N PRO A 34 36.58 -12.07 56.76
CA PRO A 34 36.79 -13.12 55.79
C PRO A 34 35.67 -14.14 55.90
N SER A 35 34.60 -13.99 55.12
CA SER A 35 33.78 -15.13 54.77
C SER A 35 34.25 -15.66 53.42
N SER A 36 34.97 -16.80 53.46
CA SER A 36 35.35 -17.65 52.33
C SER A 36 36.49 -17.23 51.38
N ALA A 37 37.67 -16.86 51.91
CA ALA A 37 38.89 -16.91 51.10
C ALA A 37 40.06 -17.55 51.89
N THR A 38 40.46 -18.75 51.47
CA THR A 38 41.74 -19.38 51.81
C THR A 38 42.88 -18.59 51.16
N ALA A 39 43.23 -17.44 51.73
CA ALA A 39 44.46 -16.73 51.46
C ALA A 39 44.83 -15.97 52.73
N THR A 40 45.79 -16.49 53.49
CA THR A 40 46.40 -15.83 54.63
C THR A 40 47.16 -14.59 54.16
N PRO A 41 46.78 -13.35 54.50
CA PRO A 41 47.67 -12.21 54.36
C PRO A 41 48.57 -12.18 55.61
N GLN A 42 49.82 -12.59 55.45
CA GLN A 42 50.87 -12.25 56.40
C GLN A 42 51.04 -10.72 56.38
N LEU A 43 50.59 -10.03 57.42
CA LEU A 43 50.93 -8.63 57.67
C LEU A 43 52.15 -8.60 58.58
N THR A 44 53.34 -8.60 57.98
CA THR A 44 54.60 -8.35 58.69
C THR A 44 54.68 -6.86 59.01
N HIS A 45 54.63 -6.54 60.29
CA HIS A 45 54.75 -5.18 60.82
C HIS A 45 56.17 -4.66 60.57
N ASN A 46 56.37 -3.77 59.59
CA ASN A 46 57.59 -2.98 59.50
C ASN A 46 57.29 -1.54 59.91
N LYS A 47 57.92 -1.11 61.00
CA LYS A 47 57.88 0.28 61.49
C LYS A 47 58.56 1.19 60.48
N GLY A 48 57.79 2.05 59.82
CA GLY A 48 58.28 3.13 58.97
C GLY A 48 57.18 3.68 58.07
N TRP A 49 57.01 5.00 58.06
CA TRP A 49 56.03 5.70 57.21
C TRP A 49 56.46 5.59 55.74
N SER A 50 55.55 5.17 54.86
CA SER A 50 55.75 5.24 53.41
C SER A 50 54.59 6.01 52.80
N THR A 51 54.90 7.02 51.98
CA THR A 51 53.95 7.74 51.14
C THR A 51 53.55 6.87 49.96
N PHE A 52 52.25 6.67 49.73
CA PHE A 52 51.75 6.09 48.48
C PHE A 52 51.11 7.18 47.63
N GLU A 53 51.76 7.54 46.51
CA GLU A 53 51.08 8.11 45.35
C GLU A 53 50.59 6.95 44.46
N GLY A 54 49.33 7.03 44.02
CA GLY A 54 48.76 6.11 43.05
C GLY A 54 48.11 4.87 43.65
N ILE A 55 46.93 5.03 44.27
CA ILE A 55 45.97 3.92 44.35
C ILE A 55 45.25 3.86 42.99
N GLY A 56 45.76 3.05 42.06
CA GLY A 56 45.02 2.66 40.88
C GLY A 56 44.00 1.57 41.26
N LEU A 57 42.75 1.95 41.51
CA LEU A 57 41.64 1.00 41.53
C LEU A 57 41.21 0.79 40.08
N THR A 58 41.61 -0.32 39.46
CA THR A 58 41.05 -0.73 38.17
C THR A 58 39.80 -1.58 38.41
N SER A 59 38.69 -1.19 37.79
CA SER A 59 37.56 -2.09 37.60
C SER A 59 37.94 -3.12 36.53
N THR A 60 37.67 -4.41 36.80
CA THR A 60 37.81 -5.48 35.80
C THR A 60 36.61 -5.59 34.85
N ASN A 61 35.62 -4.69 34.97
CA ASN A 61 34.44 -4.66 34.11
C ASN A 61 34.51 -3.47 33.15
N ALA A 62 34.45 -3.75 31.84
CA ALA A 62 34.54 -2.74 30.78
C ALA A 62 33.36 -1.73 30.74
N SER A 63 32.36 -1.89 31.60
CA SER A 63 31.19 -1.01 31.72
C SER A 63 31.23 -0.03 32.89
N ASP A 64 32.21 -0.11 33.79
CA ASP A 64 32.35 0.86 34.88
C ASP A 64 33.19 2.06 34.42
N ARG A 65 32.59 3.25 34.40
CA ARG A 65 33.37 4.48 34.29
C ARG A 65 34.22 4.63 35.57
N PRO A 66 35.53 4.90 35.47
CA PRO A 66 36.36 5.10 36.65
C PRO A 66 35.85 6.31 37.43
N PHE A 67 35.48 6.11 38.69
CA PHE A 67 35.21 7.20 39.61
C PHE A 67 36.50 8.02 39.81
N LEU A 68 36.50 9.27 39.35
CA LEU A 68 37.55 10.22 39.68
C LEU A 68 37.23 10.80 41.07
N MET A 69 37.93 10.33 42.11
CA MET A 69 37.92 10.98 43.42
C MET A 69 38.82 12.22 43.39
N ASP A 70 38.25 13.41 43.18
CA ASP A 70 39.01 14.67 43.04
C ASP A 70 39.32 15.39 44.37
N ARG A 71 38.75 14.98 45.52
CA ARG A 71 39.19 15.48 46.84
C ARG A 71 38.56 14.73 48.02
N ILE A 72 39.35 14.52 49.07
CA ILE A 72 38.86 14.21 50.43
C ILE A 72 39.01 15.50 51.26
N VAL A 73 37.90 16.05 51.75
CA VAL A 73 37.89 17.17 52.72
C VAL A 73 37.71 16.60 54.12
N VAL A 74 38.64 16.88 55.03
CA VAL A 74 38.62 16.38 56.42
C VAL A 74 37.99 17.44 57.33
N GLY A 75 36.92 17.10 58.04
CA GLY A 75 36.39 17.97 59.11
C GLY A 75 34.88 17.89 59.38
N GLU A 76 34.09 17.29 58.48
CA GLU A 76 32.65 17.18 58.70
C GLU A 76 32.28 15.78 59.21
N THR A 77 31.38 15.74 60.19
CA THR A 77 30.75 14.49 60.60
C THR A 77 29.86 14.06 59.43
N PHE A 78 30.22 12.96 58.76
CA PHE A 78 29.32 12.31 57.82
C PHE A 78 28.10 11.80 58.60
N GLN A 79 27.05 12.62 58.74
CA GLN A 79 25.73 12.06 58.91
C GLN A 79 25.51 11.18 57.70
N SER A 80 25.20 9.90 57.96
CA SER A 80 24.71 8.91 57.00
C SER A 80 24.57 9.51 55.61
N VAL A 81 25.52 9.19 54.72
CA VAL A 81 25.23 9.28 53.30
C VAL A 81 24.13 8.24 53.09
N VAL A 82 22.89 8.66 53.33
CA VAL A 82 21.77 8.15 52.56
C VAL A 82 22.26 8.35 51.15
N SER A 83 22.54 7.25 50.43
CA SER A 83 22.59 7.34 48.98
C SER A 83 21.41 8.22 48.60
N PRO A 84 21.59 9.35 47.89
CA PRO A 84 20.44 10.03 47.35
C PRO A 84 19.79 8.99 46.44
N THR A 85 18.73 8.33 46.91
CA THR A 85 17.83 7.52 46.09
C THR A 85 17.04 8.48 45.22
N GLY A 86 17.74 9.18 44.34
CA GLY A 86 17.25 10.35 43.64
C GLY A 86 18.31 11.07 42.82
N ASP A 87 19.34 10.38 42.32
CA ASP A 87 19.85 10.81 41.02
C ASP A 87 18.73 10.48 40.03
N PRO A 88 18.10 11.45 39.35
CA PRO A 88 17.07 11.12 38.38
C PRO A 88 17.73 10.20 37.37
N GLN A 89 17.30 8.93 37.30
CA GLN A 89 17.60 8.12 36.13
C GLN A 89 17.26 8.97 34.91
N PRO A 90 18.09 8.97 33.84
CA PRO A 90 17.68 9.54 32.57
C PRO A 90 16.28 8.99 32.29
N GLY A 91 15.28 9.87 32.29
CA GLY A 91 13.89 9.44 32.12
C GLY A 91 13.78 8.70 30.80
N ASN A 92 12.98 7.64 30.77
CA ASN A 92 12.77 6.83 29.56
C ASN A 92 12.46 7.72 28.36
N LEU A 93 13.28 7.66 27.31
CA LEU A 93 13.07 8.46 26.10
C LEU A 93 12.11 7.73 25.17
N PRO A 94 11.16 8.44 24.52
CA PRO A 94 10.28 7.79 23.57
C PRO A 94 11.03 7.19 22.36
N PRO A 95 10.61 6.03 21.85
CA PRO A 95 11.18 5.47 20.64
C PRO A 95 10.89 6.35 19.41
N SER A 96 11.66 6.18 18.35
CA SER A 96 11.40 6.77 17.04
C SER A 96 10.70 5.77 16.11
N VAL A 97 9.84 6.25 15.21
CA VAL A 97 9.17 5.42 14.19
C VAL A 97 8.84 6.20 12.93
N SER A 98 8.98 5.56 11.77
CA SER A 98 8.53 6.10 10.47
C SER A 98 7.87 5.01 9.64
N ILE A 99 6.86 5.39 8.87
CA ILE A 99 6.26 4.52 7.85
C ILE A 99 7.17 4.56 6.61
N SER A 100 7.68 3.41 6.19
CA SER A 100 8.54 3.24 5.01
C SER A 100 7.76 2.83 3.76
N SER A 101 6.56 2.26 3.94
CA SER A 101 5.59 1.98 2.89
C SER A 101 4.18 2.02 3.49
N PRO A 102 3.16 2.53 2.80
CA PRO A 102 3.21 3.14 1.47
C PRO A 102 3.92 4.50 1.46
N SER A 103 4.34 4.95 0.27
CA SER A 103 4.82 6.32 0.08
C SER A 103 3.70 7.33 0.30
N ASN A 104 4.06 8.54 0.76
CA ASN A 104 3.09 9.63 0.86
C ASN A 104 2.43 9.92 -0.50
N ASN A 105 1.11 10.10 -0.47
CA ASN A 105 0.21 10.25 -1.62
C ASN A 105 0.09 9.02 -2.52
N ALA A 106 0.40 7.81 -2.05
CA ALA A 106 0.15 6.60 -2.81
C ALA A 106 -1.35 6.44 -3.16
N ILE A 107 -1.62 5.93 -4.35
CA ILE A 107 -2.98 5.69 -4.85
C ILE A 107 -3.21 4.18 -4.99
N PHE A 108 -4.31 3.70 -4.42
CA PHE A 108 -4.78 2.33 -4.52
C PHE A 108 -6.17 2.27 -5.13
N THR A 109 -6.60 1.10 -5.56
CA THR A 109 -7.99 0.86 -6.00
C THR A 109 -8.79 0.23 -4.86
N SER A 110 -10.05 0.62 -4.72
CA SER A 110 -10.98 0.07 -3.73
C SER A 110 -11.01 -1.45 -3.78
N GLY A 111 -10.99 -2.09 -2.61
CA GLY A 111 -10.90 -3.54 -2.45
C GLY A 111 -9.48 -4.10 -2.47
N SER A 112 -8.45 -3.29 -2.75
CA SER A 112 -7.05 -3.73 -2.66
C SER A 112 -6.59 -3.89 -1.21
N ASN A 113 -5.55 -4.68 -1.01
CA ASN A 113 -4.82 -4.72 0.25
C ASN A 113 -3.74 -3.63 0.27
N VAL A 114 -3.59 -2.94 1.40
CA VAL A 114 -2.55 -1.94 1.63
C VAL A 114 -1.58 -2.47 2.69
N THR A 115 -0.34 -2.76 2.29
CA THR A 115 0.72 -3.15 3.24
C THR A 115 1.43 -1.92 3.78
N ILE A 116 1.36 -1.76 5.10
CA ILE A 116 2.01 -0.70 5.86
C ILE A 116 3.26 -1.29 6.50
N SER A 117 4.43 -0.75 6.18
CA SER A 117 5.72 -1.14 6.75
C SER A 117 6.29 0.03 7.54
N ALA A 118 6.88 -0.26 8.69
CA ALA A 118 7.46 0.76 9.56
C ALA A 118 8.85 0.39 10.05
N THR A 119 9.69 1.42 10.21
CA THR A 119 11.02 1.31 10.84
C THR A 119 10.93 2.00 12.19
N ALA A 120 11.27 1.29 13.27
CA ALA A 120 11.27 1.85 14.62
C ALA A 120 12.57 1.50 15.35
N SER A 121 13.07 2.42 16.17
CA SER A 121 14.26 2.23 17.00
C SER A 121 14.18 3.08 18.26
N ASP A 122 14.82 2.59 19.31
CA ASP A 122 14.90 3.21 20.63
C ASP A 122 16.37 3.45 20.99
N SER A 123 16.69 4.60 21.59
CA SER A 123 18.06 5.01 21.92
C SER A 123 18.56 4.54 23.28
N ASP A 124 17.65 4.28 24.22
CA ASP A 124 17.92 3.92 25.61
C ASP A 124 17.24 2.61 26.01
N GLY A 125 16.51 1.97 25.10
CA GLY A 125 15.84 0.69 25.31
C GLY A 125 15.61 -0.12 24.04
N SER A 126 14.49 -0.84 24.01
CA SER A 126 14.04 -1.62 22.86
C SER A 126 12.57 -1.36 22.57
N VAL A 127 12.21 -1.40 21.29
CA VAL A 127 10.81 -1.28 20.87
C VAL A 127 10.09 -2.60 21.18
N SER A 128 9.06 -2.53 22.02
CA SER A 128 8.22 -3.68 22.38
C SER A 128 7.18 -4.01 21.30
N LYS A 129 6.61 -2.99 20.64
CA LYS A 129 5.66 -3.17 19.52
C LYS A 129 5.48 -1.90 18.69
N VAL A 130 4.96 -2.08 17.47
CA VAL A 130 4.47 -0.99 16.61
C VAL A 130 2.99 -1.19 16.33
N GLU A 131 2.19 -0.16 16.57
CA GLU A 131 0.77 -0.11 16.27
C GLU A 131 0.52 0.74 15.02
N PHE A 132 -0.37 0.29 14.13
CA PHE A 132 -0.70 0.97 12.87
C PHE A 132 -2.11 1.54 12.93
N TYR A 133 -2.29 2.78 12.46
CA TYR A 133 -3.54 3.53 12.56
C TYR A 133 -3.95 4.14 11.22
N GLN A 134 -5.27 4.27 11.04
CA GLN A 134 -5.90 5.16 10.07
C GLN A 134 -6.66 6.25 10.83
N GLY A 135 -6.20 7.51 10.74
CA GLY A 135 -6.68 8.59 11.59
C GLY A 135 -6.56 8.21 13.07
N SER A 136 -7.69 8.12 13.78
CA SER A 136 -7.76 7.67 15.18
C SER A 136 -8.04 6.17 15.34
N THR A 137 -8.35 5.44 14.26
CA THR A 137 -8.71 4.02 14.31
C THR A 137 -7.46 3.15 14.26
N LYS A 138 -7.26 2.29 15.26
CA LYS A 138 -6.21 1.28 15.24
C LYS A 138 -6.57 0.19 14.24
N LEU A 139 -5.68 -0.05 13.27
CA LEU A 139 -5.81 -1.11 12.28
C LEU A 139 -5.24 -2.43 12.81
N GLY A 140 -4.07 -2.39 13.42
CA GLY A 140 -3.35 -3.57 13.90
C GLY A 140 -2.07 -3.22 14.64
N GLU A 141 -1.32 -4.24 15.03
CA GLU A 141 0.00 -4.10 15.66
C GLU A 141 0.93 -5.25 15.26
N ASP A 142 2.22 -5.01 15.34
CA ASP A 142 3.29 -5.99 15.13
C ASP A 142 4.32 -5.87 16.26
N THR A 143 4.72 -7.00 16.82
CA THR A 143 5.67 -7.09 17.94
C THR A 143 7.07 -7.49 17.49
N SER A 144 7.28 -7.71 16.18
CA SER A 144 8.54 -8.19 15.64
C SER A 144 9.05 -7.32 14.49
N SER A 145 10.33 -6.92 14.55
CA SER A 145 10.99 -6.24 13.43
C SER A 145 11.39 -7.27 12.36
N PRO A 146 11.20 -6.99 11.05
CA PRO A 146 10.67 -5.75 10.47
C PRO A 146 9.15 -5.60 10.64
N TYR A 147 8.70 -4.45 11.16
CA TYR A 147 7.29 -4.23 11.50
C TYR A 147 6.42 -4.01 10.27
N SER A 148 5.35 -4.79 10.14
CA SER A 148 4.41 -4.65 9.03
C SER A 148 2.97 -5.03 9.38
N TYR A 149 2.01 -4.42 8.70
CA TYR A 149 0.60 -4.75 8.78
C TYR A 149 -0.08 -4.65 7.41
N THR A 150 -0.87 -5.66 7.03
CA THR A 150 -1.66 -5.65 5.79
C THR A 150 -3.12 -5.29 6.08
N TRP A 151 -3.52 -4.08 5.72
CA TRP A 151 -4.90 -3.64 5.77
C TRP A 151 -5.65 -4.14 4.54
N SER A 152 -6.56 -5.11 4.73
CA SER A 152 -7.18 -5.83 3.62
C SER A 152 -8.50 -5.22 3.16
N GLY A 153 -8.79 -5.29 1.86
CA GLY A 153 -10.09 -4.92 1.29
C GLY A 153 -10.48 -3.45 1.51
N VAL A 154 -9.52 -2.54 1.39
CA VAL A 154 -9.72 -1.14 1.79
C VAL A 154 -10.76 -0.45 0.88
N PRO A 155 -11.84 0.13 1.44
CA PRO A 155 -12.84 0.86 0.65
C PRO A 155 -12.25 2.12 0.00
N ALA A 156 -12.98 2.69 -0.96
CA ALA A 156 -12.63 4.00 -1.52
C ALA A 156 -12.69 5.10 -0.45
N GLY A 157 -11.69 5.98 -0.45
CA GLY A 157 -11.57 7.09 0.48
C GLY A 157 -10.17 7.69 0.51
N SER A 158 -10.05 8.84 1.18
CA SER A 158 -8.76 9.41 1.55
C SER A 158 -8.43 9.01 2.98
N TYR A 159 -7.22 8.50 3.19
CA TYR A 159 -6.79 7.99 4.48
C TYR A 159 -5.48 8.60 4.93
N SER A 160 -5.35 8.71 6.24
CA SER A 160 -4.23 9.26 6.97
C SER A 160 -3.62 8.12 7.78
N LEU A 161 -2.41 7.67 7.43
CA LEU A 161 -1.75 6.55 8.11
C LEU A 161 -0.71 7.08 9.10
N THR A 162 -0.71 6.52 10.31
CA THR A 162 0.32 6.75 11.32
C THR A 162 0.76 5.43 11.96
N ALA A 163 2.01 5.38 12.41
CA ALA A 163 2.55 4.29 13.20
C ALA A 163 2.95 4.81 14.59
N ARG A 164 2.67 4.02 15.64
CA ARG A 164 3.06 4.30 17.02
C ARG A 164 3.97 3.19 17.53
N SER A 165 5.21 3.51 17.87
CA SER A 165 6.11 2.58 18.55
C SER A 165 5.98 2.73 20.06
N ILE A 166 5.96 1.61 20.78
CA ILE A 166 5.97 1.56 22.25
C ILE A 166 7.20 0.78 22.69
N ASP A 167 7.96 1.32 23.63
CA ASP A 167 9.19 0.70 24.15
C ASP A 167 8.94 -0.27 25.32
N ASN A 168 10.03 -0.86 25.84
CA ASN A 168 10.01 -1.81 26.96
C ASN A 168 9.70 -1.18 28.33
N GLN A 169 9.56 0.13 28.41
CA GLN A 169 9.22 0.91 29.61
C GLN A 169 7.91 1.71 29.46
N GLY A 170 7.26 1.61 28.30
CA GLY A 170 5.96 2.19 27.99
C GLY A 170 5.97 3.60 27.38
N ALA A 171 7.11 4.20 27.02
CA ALA A 171 7.06 5.46 26.27
C ALA A 171 6.71 5.22 24.80
N ILE A 172 6.19 6.28 24.16
CA ILE A 172 5.47 6.18 22.90
C ILE A 172 6.03 7.18 21.90
N GLY A 173 6.53 6.67 20.78
CA GLY A 173 6.83 7.44 19.57
C GLY A 173 5.67 7.42 18.60
N THR A 174 5.47 8.50 17.84
CA THR A 174 4.46 8.54 16.76
C THR A 174 5.12 9.07 15.49
N SER A 175 4.85 8.42 14.36
CA SER A 175 5.40 8.83 13.06
C SER A 175 4.74 10.10 12.53
N SER A 176 5.37 10.73 11.54
CA SER A 176 4.65 11.63 10.63
C SER A 176 3.52 10.89 9.92
N GLU A 177 2.53 11.67 9.48
CA GLU A 177 1.40 11.18 8.71
C GLU A 177 1.79 10.83 7.27
N VAL A 178 1.29 9.70 6.78
CA VAL A 178 1.36 9.29 5.37
C VAL A 178 -0.06 9.32 4.80
N ALA A 179 -0.33 10.25 3.91
CA ALA A 179 -1.61 10.33 3.22
C ALA A 179 -1.66 9.29 2.09
N ILE A 180 -2.78 8.59 1.95
CA ILE A 180 -3.06 7.73 0.78
C ILE A 180 -4.46 8.01 0.26
N THR A 181 -4.69 7.71 -1.02
CA THR A 181 -6.02 7.72 -1.62
C THR A 181 -6.35 6.35 -2.15
N VAL A 182 -7.53 5.84 -1.81
CA VAL A 182 -8.10 4.64 -2.41
C VAL A 182 -9.23 5.11 -3.32
N SER A 183 -9.04 5.01 -4.63
CA SER A 183 -10.06 5.41 -5.59
C SER A 183 -11.07 4.28 -5.79
N SER A 184 -12.35 4.64 -5.92
CA SER A 184 -13.32 3.71 -6.49
C SER A 184 -12.88 3.37 -7.91
N PRO A 185 -12.98 2.11 -8.36
CA PRO A 185 -13.02 1.87 -9.79
C PRO A 185 -14.14 2.73 -10.38
N SER A 186 -13.91 3.33 -11.55
CA SER A 186 -15.00 3.94 -12.32
C SER A 186 -16.13 2.91 -12.44
N GLY A 187 -17.35 3.32 -12.11
CA GLY A 187 -18.53 2.45 -12.23
C GLY A 187 -18.66 1.92 -13.67
N PRO A 188 -19.49 0.89 -13.90
CA PRO A 188 -19.60 0.30 -15.23
C PRO A 188 -19.91 1.37 -16.28
N ARG A 189 -19.04 1.49 -17.29
CA ARG A 189 -19.25 2.39 -18.42
C ARG A 189 -20.11 1.64 -19.42
N ASP A 190 -21.28 2.17 -19.76
CA ASP A 190 -22.11 1.58 -20.82
C ASP A 190 -21.39 1.67 -22.16
N ALA A 191 -21.05 0.52 -22.77
CA ALA A 191 -20.34 0.45 -24.04
C ALA A 191 -21.14 1.09 -25.19
N PHE A 192 -22.46 1.17 -25.06
CA PHE A 192 -23.38 1.63 -26.10
C PHE A 192 -23.69 3.12 -26.02
N SER A 193 -23.31 3.77 -24.93
CA SER A 193 -23.31 5.23 -24.80
C SER A 193 -22.05 5.82 -25.42
N THR A 194 -22.10 7.11 -25.82
CA THR A 194 -20.91 7.81 -26.30
C THR A 194 -19.88 7.92 -25.18
N ILE A 195 -18.69 7.38 -25.44
CA ILE A 195 -17.53 7.49 -24.56
C ILE A 195 -16.57 8.50 -25.18
N GLN A 196 -16.36 9.62 -24.48
CA GLN A 196 -15.31 10.58 -24.84
C GLN A 196 -13.96 9.91 -24.72
N VAL A 197 -13.11 10.03 -25.74
CA VAL A 197 -11.87 9.25 -25.81
C VAL A 197 -10.89 9.71 -24.72
N GLU A 198 -10.90 11.00 -24.37
CA GLU A 198 -10.11 11.59 -23.30
C GLU A 198 -10.61 11.23 -21.89
N SER A 199 -11.72 10.49 -21.76
CA SER A 199 -12.24 9.98 -20.48
C SER A 199 -11.58 8.68 -20.01
N PHE A 200 -10.42 8.31 -20.57
CA PHE A 200 -9.68 7.10 -20.23
C PHE A 200 -9.27 7.06 -18.75
N ASP A 201 -9.13 5.85 -18.21
CA ASP A 201 -8.63 5.61 -16.85
C ASP A 201 -7.10 5.52 -16.80
N SER A 202 -6.44 5.21 -17.92
CA SER A 202 -4.98 5.21 -18.07
C SER A 202 -4.58 5.25 -19.54
N GLN A 203 -3.37 5.73 -19.85
CA GLN A 203 -2.85 5.84 -21.21
C GLN A 203 -1.32 5.68 -21.25
N SER A 204 -0.78 5.43 -22.44
CA SER A 204 0.63 5.58 -22.77
C SER A 204 0.79 6.18 -24.17
N GLY A 205 1.66 7.19 -24.29
CA GLY A 205 2.13 7.77 -25.56
C GLY A 205 1.28 8.89 -26.16
N ILE A 206 -0.02 8.93 -25.87
CA ILE A 206 -0.93 9.92 -26.47
C ILE A 206 -0.85 11.30 -25.80
N GLN A 207 -1.38 12.31 -26.47
CA GLN A 207 -1.65 13.63 -25.90
C GLN A 207 -3.14 13.96 -25.93
N THR A 208 -3.62 14.66 -24.92
CA THR A 208 -5.01 15.14 -24.82
C THR A 208 -5.13 16.62 -25.14
N ASN A 209 -6.24 17.03 -25.74
CA ASN A 209 -6.64 18.42 -25.90
C ASN A 209 -8.12 18.60 -25.55
N SER A 210 -8.73 19.74 -25.88
CA SER A 210 -10.14 20.03 -25.54
C SER A 210 -11.17 19.32 -26.43
N VAL A 211 -10.74 18.62 -27.47
CA VAL A 211 -11.60 17.88 -28.42
C VAL A 211 -11.44 16.37 -28.26
N GLY A 212 -10.28 15.89 -27.83
CA GLY A 212 -10.04 14.46 -27.63
C GLY A 212 -8.55 14.17 -27.48
N ILE A 213 -8.06 13.16 -28.20
CA ILE A 213 -6.63 12.78 -28.22
C ILE A 213 -5.99 12.98 -29.59
N GLY A 214 -4.68 13.08 -29.60
CA GLY A 214 -3.82 13.03 -30.78
C GLY A 214 -2.45 12.44 -30.44
N TYR A 215 -1.52 12.48 -31.41
CA TYR A 215 -0.22 11.78 -31.31
C TYR A 215 -0.42 10.30 -30.96
N PHE A 216 -1.37 9.66 -31.64
CA PHE A 216 -1.68 8.27 -31.42
C PHE A 216 -0.92 7.43 -32.44
N ASP A 217 0.11 6.71 -31.99
CA ASP A 217 1.03 5.95 -32.82
C ASP A 217 1.01 4.45 -32.48
N ALA A 218 1.66 3.64 -33.31
CA ALA A 218 1.79 2.20 -33.06
C ALA A 218 2.49 1.92 -31.71
N GLY A 219 1.84 1.11 -30.86
CA GLY A 219 2.32 0.76 -29.52
C GLY A 219 1.75 1.63 -28.39
N ASP A 220 1.17 2.78 -28.72
CA ASP A 220 0.43 3.60 -27.78
C ASP A 220 -0.90 2.95 -27.41
N TRP A 221 -1.46 3.33 -26.27
CA TRP A 221 -2.74 2.77 -25.84
C TRP A 221 -3.47 3.67 -24.86
N ILE A 222 -4.78 3.49 -24.83
CA ILE A 222 -5.69 4.05 -23.82
C ILE A 222 -6.55 2.93 -23.24
N ARG A 223 -6.86 3.02 -21.94
CA ARG A 223 -7.65 2.03 -21.21
C ARG A 223 -8.88 2.66 -20.57
N TYR A 224 -10.00 1.97 -20.71
CA TYR A 224 -11.25 2.23 -19.99
C TYR A 224 -11.54 1.05 -19.08
N ASN A 225 -11.74 1.31 -17.79
CA ASN A 225 -12.10 0.28 -16.83
C ASN A 225 -13.60 -0.03 -16.91
N ASN A 226 -13.94 -1.30 -16.66
CA ASN A 226 -15.32 -1.76 -16.46
C ASN A 226 -16.32 -1.33 -17.55
N VAL A 227 -15.95 -1.42 -18.83
CA VAL A 227 -16.87 -1.20 -19.94
C VAL A 227 -17.83 -2.38 -20.04
N ASP A 228 -19.13 -2.12 -19.91
CA ASP A 228 -20.21 -3.10 -19.96
C ASP A 228 -20.77 -3.22 -21.38
N PHE A 229 -20.51 -4.36 -22.00
CA PHE A 229 -20.97 -4.73 -23.34
C PHE A 229 -22.31 -5.50 -23.31
N GLY A 230 -22.95 -5.66 -22.14
CA GLY A 230 -24.21 -6.38 -22.01
C GLY A 230 -24.16 -7.77 -22.66
N SER A 231 -25.08 -8.05 -23.58
CA SER A 231 -25.14 -9.33 -24.31
C SER A 231 -24.16 -9.44 -25.48
N GLY A 232 -23.50 -8.36 -25.90
CA GLY A 232 -22.61 -8.37 -27.05
C GLY A 232 -22.63 -7.10 -27.88
N ALA A 233 -21.45 -6.59 -28.26
CA ALA A 233 -21.29 -5.61 -29.33
C ALA A 233 -21.08 -6.28 -30.69
N ALA A 234 -21.63 -5.68 -31.75
CA ALA A 234 -21.46 -6.13 -33.14
C ALA A 234 -20.57 -5.20 -33.96
N SER A 235 -20.52 -3.92 -33.62
CA SER A 235 -19.62 -2.96 -34.26
C SER A 235 -19.24 -1.84 -33.28
N VAL A 236 -18.31 -1.01 -33.72
CA VAL A 236 -17.92 0.24 -33.05
C VAL A 236 -17.96 1.38 -34.05
N GLU A 237 -18.40 2.55 -33.59
CA GLU A 237 -18.33 3.83 -34.28
C GLU A 237 -17.26 4.69 -33.59
N VAL A 238 -16.33 5.25 -34.36
CA VAL A 238 -15.24 6.10 -33.86
C VAL A 238 -15.25 7.41 -34.64
N ASN A 239 -15.39 8.55 -33.94
CA ASN A 239 -15.23 9.87 -34.53
C ASN A 239 -13.74 10.23 -34.54
N ILE A 240 -13.15 10.26 -35.73
CA ILE A 240 -11.71 10.38 -35.92
C ILE A 240 -11.39 11.33 -37.08
N ALA A 241 -10.29 12.07 -36.97
CA ALA A 241 -9.69 12.88 -38.02
C ALA A 241 -8.30 12.35 -38.37
N VAL A 242 -8.09 12.05 -39.66
CA VAL A 242 -6.86 11.41 -40.17
C VAL A 242 -6.42 12.15 -41.42
N ASP A 243 -5.14 12.52 -41.48
CA ASP A 243 -4.56 13.03 -42.72
C ASP A 243 -4.43 11.89 -43.75
N ASN A 244 -4.70 12.21 -45.03
CA ASN A 244 -4.80 11.20 -46.08
C ASN A 244 -3.51 10.39 -46.29
N ASN A 245 -2.35 10.92 -45.87
CA ASN A 245 -1.07 10.21 -45.97
C ASN A 245 -0.90 9.08 -44.94
N TYR A 246 -1.75 9.05 -43.91
CA TYR A 246 -1.70 8.09 -42.79
C TYR A 246 -2.89 7.13 -42.80
N ALA A 247 -3.60 7.02 -43.94
CA ALA A 247 -4.64 6.02 -44.11
C ALA A 247 -4.02 4.60 -44.14
N GLY A 248 -4.69 3.65 -43.47
CA GLY A 248 -4.28 2.24 -43.42
C GLY A 248 -3.76 1.78 -42.06
N ASP A 249 -3.44 2.70 -41.16
CA ASP A 249 -3.10 2.38 -39.77
C ASP A 249 -4.32 1.93 -38.97
N GLN A 250 -4.10 1.44 -37.75
CA GLN A 250 -5.11 0.63 -37.06
C GLN A 250 -5.30 1.02 -35.60
N ILE A 251 -6.56 0.99 -35.17
CA ILE A 251 -6.94 0.94 -33.77
C ILE A 251 -7.45 -0.47 -33.48
N GLU A 252 -6.74 -1.18 -32.61
CA GLU A 252 -7.16 -2.48 -32.11
C GLU A 252 -7.99 -2.32 -30.83
N PHE A 253 -9.17 -2.96 -30.79
CA PHE A 253 -10.01 -3.03 -29.61
C PHE A 253 -9.72 -4.34 -28.88
N ARG A 254 -9.13 -4.25 -27.69
CA ARG A 254 -8.70 -5.41 -26.89
C ARG A 254 -9.34 -5.43 -25.51
N LEU A 255 -9.64 -6.62 -25.00
CA LEU A 255 -10.21 -6.80 -23.67
C LEU A 255 -9.17 -7.31 -22.67
N GLY A 256 -9.15 -6.71 -21.48
CA GLY A 256 -8.33 -7.12 -20.33
C GLY A 256 -6.95 -6.47 -20.26
N SER A 257 -6.18 -6.45 -21.35
CA SER A 257 -4.84 -5.85 -21.42
C SER A 257 -4.51 -5.38 -22.84
N THR A 258 -3.37 -4.68 -23.00
CA THR A 258 -2.83 -4.28 -24.32
C THR A 258 -2.49 -5.44 -25.25
N THR A 259 -2.35 -6.66 -24.71
CA THR A 259 -2.12 -7.90 -25.46
C THR A 259 -3.27 -8.91 -25.29
N GLY A 260 -4.39 -8.47 -24.72
CA GLY A 260 -5.56 -9.29 -24.43
C GLY A 260 -6.37 -9.67 -25.68
N THR A 261 -7.56 -10.23 -25.45
CA THR A 261 -8.45 -10.69 -26.53
C THR A 261 -8.77 -9.56 -27.50
N LEU A 262 -8.33 -9.68 -28.75
CA LEU A 262 -8.68 -8.77 -29.83
C LEU A 262 -10.13 -9.03 -30.25
N VAL A 263 -11.00 -8.04 -30.07
CA VAL A 263 -12.43 -8.13 -30.43
C VAL A 263 -12.77 -7.40 -31.71
N GLY A 264 -11.90 -6.50 -32.17
CA GLY A 264 -11.99 -5.92 -33.51
C GLY A 264 -10.84 -4.98 -33.81
N THR A 265 -10.76 -4.60 -35.08
CA THR A 265 -9.72 -3.73 -35.62
C THR A 265 -10.37 -2.72 -36.55
N LEU A 266 -10.17 -1.43 -36.26
CA LEU A 266 -10.51 -0.35 -37.19
C LEU A 266 -9.28 -0.01 -38.02
N THR A 267 -9.30 -0.28 -39.32
CA THR A 267 -8.35 0.30 -40.27
C THR A 267 -8.81 1.70 -40.64
N VAL A 268 -8.02 2.71 -40.30
CA VAL A 268 -8.41 4.11 -40.46
C VAL A 268 -8.28 4.55 -41.92
N ALA A 269 -9.30 5.27 -42.40
CA ALA A 269 -9.28 5.94 -43.69
C ALA A 269 -8.93 7.43 -43.52
N GLY A 270 -8.32 8.03 -44.55
CA GLY A 270 -8.07 9.46 -44.59
C GLY A 270 -9.37 10.25 -44.61
N THR A 271 -9.47 11.29 -43.77
CA THR A 271 -10.69 12.09 -43.62
C THR A 271 -10.56 13.49 -44.22
N GLY A 272 -9.41 13.79 -44.84
CA GLY A 272 -9.09 15.09 -45.43
C GLY A 272 -8.20 15.99 -44.57
N GLY A 273 -7.76 15.54 -43.39
CA GLY A 273 -6.80 16.25 -42.54
C GLY A 273 -7.08 16.15 -41.04
N TRP A 274 -6.14 16.61 -40.22
CA TRP A 274 -6.13 16.48 -38.75
C TRP A 274 -7.29 17.13 -37.97
N ASN A 275 -8.13 17.93 -38.64
CA ASN A 275 -9.30 18.57 -38.04
C ASN A 275 -10.62 18.18 -38.74
N ALA A 276 -10.57 17.31 -39.75
CA ALA A 276 -11.73 16.87 -40.50
C ALA A 276 -12.29 15.58 -39.88
N TYR A 277 -13.02 15.71 -38.76
CA TYR A 277 -13.57 14.55 -38.06
C TYR A 277 -14.69 13.88 -38.86
N GLN A 278 -14.60 12.56 -38.98
CA GLN A 278 -15.60 11.71 -39.59
C GLN A 278 -15.79 10.44 -38.75
N VAL A 279 -17.01 9.91 -38.74
CA VAL A 279 -17.30 8.63 -38.09
C VAL A 279 -16.85 7.49 -39.00
N GLN A 280 -15.97 6.64 -38.48
CA GLN A 280 -15.56 5.39 -39.11
C GLN A 280 -16.01 4.20 -38.27
N THR A 281 -16.14 3.03 -38.89
CA THR A 281 -16.72 1.85 -38.22
C THR A 281 -15.88 0.60 -38.41
N ALA A 282 -15.92 -0.28 -37.42
CA ALA A 282 -15.32 -1.61 -37.48
C ALA A 282 -16.26 -2.67 -36.91
N THR A 283 -16.12 -3.91 -37.39
CA THR A 283 -16.85 -5.05 -36.83
C THR A 283 -16.23 -5.45 -35.49
N ILE A 284 -17.08 -5.77 -34.52
CA ILE A 284 -16.70 -6.26 -33.21
C ILE A 284 -17.26 -7.67 -33.02
N THR A 285 -16.43 -8.57 -32.53
CA THR A 285 -16.76 -9.98 -32.29
C THR A 285 -16.30 -10.40 -30.90
N GLY A 286 -17.18 -11.03 -30.12
CA GLY A 286 -16.82 -11.61 -28.82
C GLY A 286 -16.69 -10.63 -27.65
N ALA A 287 -17.15 -9.39 -27.77
CA ALA A 287 -17.20 -8.44 -26.66
C ALA A 287 -18.58 -8.45 -25.99
N SER A 288 -18.72 -9.14 -24.86
CA SER A 288 -19.95 -9.24 -24.04
C SER A 288 -19.61 -9.20 -22.55
N GLY A 289 -20.53 -8.75 -21.69
CA GLY A 289 -20.26 -8.57 -20.26
C GLY A 289 -19.33 -7.40 -19.98
N THR A 290 -18.80 -7.32 -18.76
CA THR A 290 -17.98 -6.18 -18.31
C THR A 290 -16.50 -6.47 -18.40
N HIS A 291 -15.73 -5.59 -19.06
CA HIS A 291 -14.30 -5.75 -19.27
C HIS A 291 -13.54 -4.43 -19.16
N ASN A 292 -12.25 -4.49 -18.82
CA ASN A 292 -11.35 -3.38 -19.16
C ASN A 292 -11.15 -3.38 -20.68
N LEU A 293 -11.49 -2.29 -21.33
CA LEU A 293 -11.30 -2.08 -22.76
C LEU A 293 -10.00 -1.32 -23.00
N TYR A 294 -9.23 -1.78 -23.97
CA TYR A 294 -8.03 -1.13 -24.47
C TYR A 294 -8.24 -0.78 -25.94
N LEU A 295 -7.94 0.47 -26.30
CA LEU A 295 -7.69 0.86 -27.68
C LEU A 295 -6.18 0.95 -27.84
N VAL A 296 -5.61 0.13 -28.72
CA VAL A 296 -4.17 0.02 -28.95
C VAL A 296 -3.86 0.44 -30.37
N GLY A 297 -2.89 1.34 -30.52
CA GLY A 297 -2.42 1.77 -31.83
C GLY A 297 -1.57 0.68 -32.49
N ALA A 298 -1.83 0.40 -33.76
CA ALA A 298 -1.11 -0.59 -34.55
C ALA A 298 -0.91 -0.11 -36.00
N GLY A 299 0.05 -0.72 -36.70
CA GLY A 299 0.50 -0.26 -38.02
C GLY A 299 1.73 0.62 -37.88
N GLY A 300 1.58 1.92 -38.18
CA GLY A 300 2.60 2.95 -38.09
C GLY A 300 2.24 4.12 -37.17
N GLU A 301 2.80 5.29 -37.45
CA GLU A 301 2.57 6.54 -36.73
C GLU A 301 1.41 7.31 -37.38
N GLY A 302 0.75 8.20 -36.63
CA GLY A 302 -0.25 9.12 -37.18
C GLY A 302 -1.63 8.49 -37.38
N ILE A 303 -2.03 7.55 -36.52
CA ILE A 303 -3.32 6.83 -36.61
C ILE A 303 -4.51 7.80 -36.67
N GLY A 304 -4.44 8.93 -35.97
CA GLY A 304 -5.44 9.99 -36.05
C GLY A 304 -5.65 10.77 -34.76
N ASN A 305 -6.38 11.87 -34.88
CA ASN A 305 -6.98 12.53 -33.73
C ASN A 305 -8.37 11.92 -33.49
N VAL A 306 -8.60 11.37 -32.30
CA VAL A 306 -9.88 10.74 -31.93
C VAL A 306 -10.61 11.65 -30.97
N ASP A 307 -11.93 11.73 -31.08
CA ASP A 307 -12.80 12.53 -30.19
C ASP A 307 -13.65 11.61 -29.31
N TRP A 308 -14.46 10.73 -29.92
CA TRP A 308 -15.29 9.80 -29.17
C TRP A 308 -15.46 8.49 -29.90
N PHE A 309 -15.88 7.47 -29.16
CA PHE A 309 -16.35 6.21 -29.73
C PHE A 309 -17.60 5.73 -29.00
N ARG A 310 -18.36 4.84 -29.64
CA ARG A 310 -19.40 4.03 -28.99
C ARG A 310 -19.51 2.69 -29.70
N PHE A 311 -19.83 1.64 -28.95
CA PHE A 311 -20.19 0.37 -29.54
C PHE A 311 -21.65 0.38 -29.98
N VAL A 312 -21.96 -0.48 -30.94
CA VAL A 312 -23.32 -0.76 -31.37
C VAL A 312 -23.66 -2.18 -30.96
N ALA A 313 -24.77 -2.33 -30.24
CA ALA A 313 -25.21 -3.63 -29.76
C ALA A 313 -25.44 -4.58 -30.94
N GLY A 314 -24.95 -5.81 -30.78
CA GLY A 314 -25.40 -6.91 -31.62
C GLY A 314 -26.84 -7.21 -31.26
N GLY A 315 -27.79 -6.77 -32.08
CA GLY A 315 -29.18 -7.16 -31.89
C GLY A 315 -29.27 -8.68 -31.85
N ALA A 316 -30.06 -9.23 -30.91
CA ALA A 316 -30.68 -10.53 -31.17
C ALA A 316 -31.34 -10.40 -32.54
N SER A 317 -30.95 -11.23 -33.51
CA SER A 317 -31.52 -11.17 -34.85
C SER A 317 -33.04 -11.30 -34.74
N ASN A 318 -33.76 -10.18 -34.83
CA ASN A 318 -35.17 -10.20 -35.13
C ASN A 318 -35.29 -10.51 -36.62
N THR A 319 -35.17 -11.80 -36.95
CA THR A 319 -35.46 -12.26 -38.31
C THR A 319 -36.94 -11.98 -38.53
N ALA A 320 -37.24 -11.01 -39.40
CA ALA A 320 -38.62 -10.70 -39.76
C ALA A 320 -39.34 -12.01 -40.17
N PRO A 321 -40.59 -12.25 -39.72
CA PRO A 321 -41.32 -13.44 -40.12
C PRO A 321 -41.42 -13.48 -41.64
N SER A 322 -40.85 -14.51 -42.26
CA SER A 322 -41.02 -14.72 -43.70
C SER A 322 -42.35 -15.40 -43.95
N VAL A 323 -43.25 -14.72 -44.67
CA VAL A 323 -44.47 -15.32 -45.18
C VAL A 323 -44.19 -15.80 -46.59
N SER A 324 -44.50 -17.07 -46.87
CA SER A 324 -44.48 -17.62 -48.23
C SER A 324 -45.75 -18.41 -48.49
N ILE A 325 -46.24 -18.35 -49.72
CA ILE A 325 -47.39 -19.14 -50.18
C ILE A 325 -46.88 -20.28 -51.06
N SER A 326 -47.51 -21.45 -50.95
CA SER A 326 -47.27 -22.60 -51.84
C SER A 326 -48.25 -22.64 -53.01
N SER A 327 -49.36 -21.91 -52.92
CA SER A 327 -50.28 -21.68 -54.05
C SER A 327 -50.91 -20.28 -54.01
N PRO A 328 -51.20 -19.70 -55.18
CA PRO A 328 -50.85 -20.22 -56.50
C PRO A 328 -49.36 -20.07 -56.84
N SER A 329 -48.89 -20.86 -57.81
CA SER A 329 -47.52 -20.75 -58.31
C SER A 329 -47.28 -19.38 -58.94
N ASN A 330 -46.02 -18.94 -58.95
CA ASN A 330 -45.64 -17.70 -59.63
C ASN A 330 -46.11 -17.74 -61.09
N ASN A 331 -46.73 -16.66 -61.56
CA ASN A 331 -47.31 -16.52 -62.90
C ASN A 331 -48.50 -17.45 -63.23
N ALA A 332 -49.23 -17.96 -62.24
CA ALA A 332 -50.48 -18.66 -62.51
C ALA A 332 -51.51 -17.73 -63.18
N THR A 333 -52.17 -18.22 -64.24
CA THR A 333 -53.24 -17.52 -64.94
C THR A 333 -54.60 -17.98 -64.45
N PHE A 334 -55.54 -17.04 -64.29
CA PHE A 334 -56.88 -17.31 -63.79
C PHE A 334 -57.93 -16.74 -64.73
N THR A 335 -59.06 -17.44 -64.84
CA THR A 335 -60.23 -16.97 -65.55
C THR A 335 -60.93 -15.87 -64.75
N SER A 336 -61.39 -14.81 -65.44
CA SER A 336 -62.12 -13.71 -64.79
C SER A 336 -63.37 -14.24 -64.08
N GLY A 337 -63.53 -13.88 -62.80
CA GLY A 337 -64.65 -14.30 -61.95
C GLY A 337 -64.43 -15.55 -61.09
N SER A 338 -63.27 -16.23 -61.21
CA SER A 338 -62.95 -17.41 -60.40
C SER A 338 -62.43 -17.06 -59.01
N ASN A 339 -62.82 -17.85 -58.00
CA ASN A 339 -62.21 -17.80 -56.68
C ASN A 339 -60.79 -18.39 -56.72
N ILE A 340 -59.83 -17.71 -56.10
CA ILE A 340 -58.44 -18.17 -55.99
C ILE A 340 -58.16 -18.57 -54.54
N THR A 341 -57.77 -19.83 -54.31
CA THR A 341 -57.35 -20.31 -52.99
C THR A 341 -55.87 -20.01 -52.77
N ILE A 342 -55.57 -19.24 -51.72
CA ILE A 342 -54.20 -18.93 -51.28
C ILE A 342 -53.82 -19.93 -50.19
N THR A 343 -52.75 -20.69 -50.41
CA THR A 343 -52.26 -21.67 -49.44
C THR A 343 -50.92 -21.19 -48.87
N PRO A 344 -50.80 -20.90 -47.57
CA PRO A 344 -49.52 -20.59 -46.95
C PRO A 344 -48.64 -21.84 -46.90
N ARG A 345 -47.32 -21.67 -47.05
CA ARG A 345 -46.37 -22.74 -46.78
C ARG A 345 -46.32 -22.97 -45.25
N PRO A 346 -46.52 -24.19 -44.74
CA PRO A 346 -46.46 -24.44 -43.30
C PRO A 346 -45.08 -24.02 -42.76
N ALA A 347 -45.08 -23.35 -41.61
CA ALA A 347 -43.85 -23.05 -40.89
C ALA A 347 -43.14 -24.38 -40.55
N ILE A 348 -41.82 -24.43 -40.71
CA ILE A 348 -41.04 -25.55 -40.18
C ILE A 348 -41.16 -25.45 -38.65
N ALA A 349 -41.96 -26.31 -38.05
CA ALA A 349 -41.99 -26.44 -36.60
C ALA A 349 -40.61 -26.91 -36.14
N MET A 350 -39.89 -26.09 -35.38
CA MET A 350 -38.76 -26.58 -34.60
C MET A 350 -39.33 -27.53 -33.54
N GLU A 351 -39.20 -28.83 -33.76
CA GLU A 351 -39.42 -29.82 -32.69
C GLU A 351 -38.29 -29.65 -31.66
N VAL A 352 -38.58 -28.95 -30.57
CA VAL A 352 -37.74 -28.98 -29.38
C VAL A 352 -38.04 -30.28 -28.65
N TYR A 353 -37.25 -31.32 -28.90
CA TYR A 353 -37.20 -32.48 -28.01
C TYR A 353 -36.51 -32.05 -26.71
N ARG A 354 -37.28 -31.92 -25.62
CA ARG A 354 -36.70 -32.00 -24.28
C ARG A 354 -36.41 -33.48 -24.01
N LYS A 355 -35.16 -33.79 -23.71
CA LYS A 355 -34.76 -35.08 -23.16
C LYS A 355 -34.56 -34.95 -21.66
#